data_AF-A0AAW3PM41-F1
#
_entry.id   AF-A0AAW3PM41-F1
#
_cell.length_a   1.000
_cell.length_b   1.000
_cell.length_c   1.000
_cell.angle_alpha   90.00
_cell.angle_beta   90.00
_cell.angle_gamma   90.00
#
_symmetry.space_group_name_H-M   'P 1'
#
loop_
_entity.id
_entity.type
_entity.pdbx_description
1 polymer ?
#
loop_
_entity_poly.entity_id
_entity_poly.type
_entity_poly.pdbx_seq_one_letter_code
_entity_poly.pdbx_strand_id
1 'polypeptide(L)'
;MAAGTGATASGANSTATGVNASATGNQSIALGNGANASGNQSMAAGTGATASGINATATGANAAAIGDRSTAIGAGAAANGANSVALGNGSIADRDNTVSIGTPDHERQITNLADGVLPTDAVNVRQLNAVARRAYSGVAAATALTMIPDVDPGKTIAVGMGFGSYLGYQAGAFGASVRIRENLKMKIGAGWSSAATTWGAGASYSW
;
A
#
# COMPACT_ATOMS: atom_id res chain seq x y z
N MET A 1 29.12 -4.23 -31.54
CA MET A 1 28.96 -3.12 -32.51
C MET A 1 29.16 -1.80 -31.80
N ALA A 2 30.02 -0.90 -32.29
CA ALA A 2 30.18 0.44 -31.74
C ALA A 2 29.96 1.49 -32.85
N ALA A 3 29.09 2.48 -32.63
CA ALA A 3 28.76 3.52 -33.59
C ALA A 3 28.70 4.90 -32.91
N GLY A 4 29.59 5.81 -33.30
CA GLY A 4 29.74 7.15 -32.72
C GLY A 4 31.17 7.43 -32.25
N THR A 5 31.56 8.71 -32.21
CA THR A 5 32.89 9.11 -31.75
C THR A 5 33.11 8.67 -30.30
N GLY A 6 34.17 7.91 -30.04
CA GLY A 6 34.47 7.39 -28.70
C GLY A 6 33.55 6.26 -28.20
N ALA A 7 32.63 5.77 -29.04
CA ALA A 7 31.79 4.63 -28.67
C ALA A 7 32.63 3.37 -28.48
N THR A 8 32.39 2.62 -27.40
CA THR A 8 33.10 1.39 -27.06
C THR A 8 32.12 0.26 -26.83
N ALA A 9 32.27 -0.84 -27.55
CA ALA A 9 31.50 -2.07 -27.35
C ALA A 9 32.46 -3.24 -27.19
N SER A 10 32.95 -3.46 -25.97
CA SER A 10 33.99 -4.46 -25.66
C SER A 10 33.45 -5.77 -25.08
N GLY A 11 32.21 -5.78 -24.60
CA GLY A 11 31.54 -7.01 -24.17
C GLY A 11 31.21 -7.93 -25.34
N ALA A 12 31.20 -9.24 -25.11
CA ALA A 12 30.82 -10.21 -26.13
C ALA A 12 29.38 -9.95 -26.60
N ASN A 13 29.15 -9.83 -27.91
CA ASN A 13 27.85 -9.49 -28.49
C ASN A 13 27.23 -8.14 -28.00
N SER A 14 28.05 -7.20 -27.51
CA SER A 14 27.55 -5.91 -27.03
C SER A 14 27.30 -4.90 -28.16
N THR A 15 26.46 -3.90 -27.90
CA THR A 15 26.16 -2.80 -28.82
C THR A 15 26.26 -1.46 -28.12
N ALA A 16 27.03 -0.52 -28.67
CA ALA A 16 27.14 0.85 -28.19
C ALA A 16 26.88 1.84 -29.33
N THR A 17 25.85 2.67 -29.22
CA THR A 17 25.48 3.68 -30.23
C THR A 17 25.32 5.05 -29.57
N GLY A 18 26.16 6.00 -29.96
CA GLY A 18 26.20 7.36 -29.41
C GLY A 18 27.63 7.81 -29.12
N VAL A 19 27.86 9.13 -29.10
CA VAL A 19 29.18 9.68 -28.72
C VAL A 19 29.52 9.26 -27.29
N ASN A 20 30.68 8.64 -27.09
CA ASN A 20 31.13 8.07 -25.81
C ASN A 20 30.19 7.02 -25.19
N ALA A 21 29.30 6.40 -25.96
CA ALA A 21 28.50 5.26 -25.48
C ALA A 21 29.43 4.07 -25.15
N SER A 22 29.21 3.39 -24.02
CA SER A 22 30.06 2.32 -23.52
C SER A 22 29.24 1.07 -23.18
N ALA A 23 29.46 -0.02 -23.88
CA ALA A 23 28.82 -1.32 -23.65
C ALA A 23 29.90 -2.39 -23.36
N THR A 24 30.29 -2.49 -22.09
CA THR A 24 31.41 -3.36 -21.63
C THR A 24 30.94 -4.69 -21.07
N GLY A 25 29.68 -4.81 -20.65
CA GLY A 25 29.08 -6.07 -20.24
C GLY A 25 28.82 -7.01 -21.43
N ASN A 26 28.90 -8.32 -21.21
CA ASN A 26 28.52 -9.30 -22.24
C ASN A 26 27.02 -9.15 -22.57
N GLN A 27 26.69 -9.15 -23.85
CA GLN A 27 25.32 -8.95 -24.37
C GLN A 27 24.70 -7.62 -23.94
N SER A 28 25.50 -6.62 -23.56
CA SER A 28 24.98 -5.32 -23.10
C SER A 28 24.67 -4.37 -24.26
N ILE A 29 23.77 -3.43 -24.01
CA ILE A 29 23.30 -2.45 -24.99
C ILE A 29 23.37 -1.04 -24.39
N ALA A 30 24.19 -0.15 -24.96
CA ALA A 30 24.28 1.26 -24.60
C ALA A 30 23.83 2.14 -25.77
N LEU A 31 22.76 2.93 -25.58
CA LEU A 31 22.16 3.78 -26.60
C LEU A 31 22.03 5.21 -26.08
N GLY A 32 22.84 6.15 -26.59
CA GLY A 32 22.82 7.55 -26.20
C GLY A 32 24.22 8.12 -25.96
N ASN A 33 24.32 9.45 -25.95
CA ASN A 33 25.58 10.13 -25.62
C ASN A 33 26.00 9.78 -24.18
N GLY A 34 27.17 9.20 -23.99
CA GLY A 34 27.68 8.80 -22.67
C GLY A 34 26.86 7.70 -21.98
N ALA A 35 25.97 6.99 -22.69
CA ALA A 35 25.26 5.84 -22.11
C ALA A 35 26.26 4.73 -21.73
N ASN A 36 26.10 4.12 -20.56
CA ASN A 36 27.03 3.13 -20.01
C ASN A 36 26.30 1.85 -19.57
N ALA A 37 26.47 0.76 -20.31
CA ALA A 37 25.93 -0.56 -20.02
C ALA A 37 27.07 -1.54 -19.66
N SER A 38 27.47 -1.53 -18.38
CA SER A 38 28.61 -2.31 -17.88
C SER A 38 28.22 -3.64 -17.24
N GLY A 39 26.94 -3.81 -16.86
CA GLY A 39 26.43 -5.09 -16.38
C GLY A 39 26.29 -6.11 -17.52
N ASN A 40 26.50 -7.39 -17.26
CA ASN A 40 26.17 -8.44 -18.23
C ASN A 40 24.67 -8.43 -18.50
N GLN A 41 24.26 -8.58 -19.76
CA GLN A 41 22.88 -8.51 -20.23
C GLN A 41 22.16 -7.21 -19.84
N SER A 42 22.91 -6.12 -19.59
CA SER A 42 22.33 -4.83 -19.21
C SER A 42 21.94 -3.98 -20.41
N MET A 43 21.01 -3.05 -20.20
CA MET A 43 20.61 -2.06 -21.20
C MET A 43 20.59 -0.66 -20.60
N ALA A 44 21.35 0.27 -21.18
CA ALA A 44 21.32 1.68 -20.85
C ALA A 44 20.88 2.48 -22.08
N ALA A 45 19.71 3.12 -22.03
CA ALA A 45 19.12 3.86 -23.13
C ALA A 45 18.75 5.29 -22.70
N GLY A 46 19.52 6.27 -23.18
CA GLY A 46 19.38 7.70 -22.86
C GLY A 46 20.74 8.37 -22.67
N THR A 47 20.79 9.69 -22.85
CA THR A 47 22.02 10.46 -22.57
C THR A 47 22.43 10.28 -21.11
N GLY A 48 23.66 9.81 -20.87
CA GLY A 48 24.19 9.53 -19.54
C GLY A 48 23.50 8.39 -18.77
N ALA A 49 22.62 7.61 -19.41
CA ALA A 49 21.99 6.46 -18.77
C ALA A 49 23.05 5.44 -18.35
N THR A 50 22.93 4.86 -17.16
CA THR A 50 23.88 3.88 -16.61
C THR A 50 23.15 2.62 -16.17
N ALA A 51 23.53 1.46 -16.71
CA ALA A 51 23.07 0.15 -16.26
C ALA A 51 24.29 -0.70 -15.89
N SER A 52 24.60 -0.75 -14.59
CA SER A 52 25.79 -1.45 -14.07
C SER A 52 25.48 -2.79 -13.42
N GLY A 53 24.22 -3.00 -12.99
CA GLY A 53 23.79 -4.29 -12.47
C GLY A 53 23.68 -5.36 -13.56
N ILE A 54 23.89 -6.63 -13.20
CA ILE A 54 23.65 -7.76 -14.09
C ILE A 54 22.16 -7.80 -14.42
N ASN A 55 21.80 -7.92 -15.69
CA ASN A 55 20.42 -7.88 -16.20
C ASN A 55 19.67 -6.57 -15.86
N ALA A 56 20.39 -5.48 -15.59
CA ALA A 56 19.79 -4.20 -15.25
C ALA A 56 19.33 -3.43 -16.50
N THR A 57 18.25 -2.66 -16.39
CA THR A 57 17.73 -1.81 -17.46
C THR A 57 17.56 -0.37 -17.00
N ALA A 58 18.26 0.57 -17.60
CA ALA A 58 18.11 2.01 -17.37
C ALA A 58 17.60 2.69 -18.65
N THR A 59 16.43 3.33 -18.61
CA THR A 59 15.84 4.05 -19.74
C THR A 59 15.46 5.47 -19.33
N GLY A 60 16.07 6.47 -19.96
CA GLY A 60 15.90 7.89 -19.65
C GLY A 60 17.24 8.61 -19.48
N ALA A 61 17.26 9.93 -19.69
CA ALA A 61 18.47 10.72 -19.49
C ALA A 61 18.94 10.62 -18.02
N ASN A 62 20.20 10.25 -17.80
CA ASN A 62 20.80 10.01 -16.48
C ASN A 62 20.04 8.99 -15.62
N ALA A 63 19.24 8.09 -16.21
CA ALA A 63 18.66 6.97 -15.48
C ALA A 63 19.78 6.02 -15.01
N ALA A 64 19.68 5.47 -13.81
CA ALA A 64 20.69 4.62 -13.20
C ALA A 64 20.06 3.32 -12.68
N ALA A 65 20.38 2.18 -13.30
CA ALA A 65 20.00 0.86 -12.83
C ALA A 65 21.25 0.14 -12.30
N ILE A 66 21.48 0.29 -11.00
CA ILE A 66 22.75 -0.09 -10.34
C ILE A 66 22.66 -1.48 -9.72
N GLY A 67 21.51 -1.83 -9.12
CA GLY A 67 21.29 -3.15 -8.54
C GLY A 67 21.16 -4.25 -9.60
N ASP A 68 21.55 -5.48 -9.26
CA ASP A 68 21.33 -6.62 -10.14
C ASP A 68 19.83 -6.83 -10.39
N ARG A 69 19.44 -7.10 -11.64
CA ARG A 69 18.05 -7.25 -12.10
C ARG A 69 17.19 -6.00 -11.85
N SER A 70 17.80 -4.84 -11.65
CA SER A 70 17.09 -3.60 -11.41
C SER A 70 16.57 -2.96 -12.69
N THR A 71 15.52 -2.16 -12.59
CA THR A 71 14.95 -1.42 -13.72
C THR A 71 14.70 0.03 -13.32
N ALA A 72 15.34 0.99 -14.00
CA ALA A 72 15.12 2.42 -13.82
C ALA A 72 14.50 3.01 -15.10
N ILE A 73 13.29 3.57 -14.99
CA ILE A 73 12.56 4.15 -16.12
C ILE A 73 12.17 5.58 -15.78
N GLY A 74 12.75 6.54 -16.50
CA GLY A 74 12.53 7.97 -16.32
C GLY A 74 13.86 8.74 -16.21
N ALA A 75 13.86 10.01 -16.60
CA ALA A 75 15.06 10.84 -16.47
C ALA A 75 15.45 10.95 -14.99
N GLY A 76 16.71 10.68 -14.67
CA GLY A 76 17.23 10.68 -13.29
C GLY A 76 16.64 9.61 -12.36
N ALA A 77 15.90 8.62 -12.87
CA ALA A 77 15.41 7.51 -12.05
C ALA A 77 16.59 6.65 -11.59
N ALA A 78 16.62 6.22 -10.33
CA ALA A 78 17.70 5.41 -9.75
C ALA A 78 17.16 4.13 -9.09
N ALA A 79 17.47 2.97 -9.64
CA ALA A 79 17.14 1.67 -9.07
C ALA A 79 18.41 1.04 -8.47
N ASN A 80 18.63 1.30 -7.17
CA ASN A 80 19.85 0.94 -6.46
C ASN A 80 19.75 -0.46 -5.80
N GLY A 81 18.55 -0.87 -5.39
CA GLY A 81 18.31 -2.20 -4.82
C GLY A 81 18.33 -3.32 -5.86
N ALA A 82 18.71 -4.53 -5.47
CA ALA A 82 18.61 -5.71 -6.31
C ALA A 82 17.15 -6.06 -6.59
N ASN A 83 16.82 -6.46 -7.82
CA ASN A 83 15.46 -6.78 -8.25
C ASN A 83 14.46 -5.64 -7.97
N SER A 84 14.92 -4.39 -8.01
CA SER A 84 14.10 -3.21 -7.74
C SER A 84 13.66 -2.51 -9.03
N VAL A 85 12.59 -1.74 -8.95
CA VAL A 85 12.10 -0.90 -10.05
C VAL A 85 11.95 0.54 -9.58
N ALA A 86 12.62 1.48 -10.21
CA ALA A 86 12.38 2.91 -10.06
C ALA A 86 11.59 3.42 -11.27
N LEU A 87 10.34 3.83 -11.06
CA LEU A 87 9.41 4.19 -12.13
C LEU A 87 8.97 5.66 -12.01
N GLY A 88 9.46 6.49 -12.94
CA GLY A 88 9.16 7.91 -13.02
C GLY A 88 10.41 8.79 -12.92
N ASN A 89 10.30 10.03 -13.40
CA ASN A 89 11.39 11.01 -13.32
C ASN A 89 11.83 11.21 -11.86
N GLY A 90 13.14 11.06 -11.61
CA GLY A 90 13.73 11.24 -10.28
C GLY A 90 13.31 10.22 -9.22
N SER A 91 12.60 9.14 -9.57
CA SER A 91 12.23 8.10 -8.61
C SER A 91 13.45 7.32 -8.13
N ILE A 92 13.47 6.95 -6.85
CA ILE A 92 14.57 6.21 -6.24
C ILE A 92 14.05 4.93 -5.58
N ALA A 93 14.62 3.79 -5.96
CA ALA A 93 14.34 2.48 -5.37
C ALA A 93 15.61 1.92 -4.69
N ASP A 94 15.76 2.21 -3.40
CA ASP A 94 16.95 1.83 -2.60
C ASP A 94 16.81 0.49 -1.86
N ARG A 95 15.69 -0.20 -2.04
CA ARG A 95 15.38 -1.45 -1.37
C ARG A 95 15.24 -2.59 -2.36
N ASP A 96 15.82 -3.73 -2.03
CA ASP A 96 15.69 -4.95 -2.81
C ASP A 96 14.22 -5.37 -2.92
N ASN A 97 13.83 -5.92 -4.09
CA ASN A 97 12.49 -6.45 -4.35
C ASN A 97 11.35 -5.43 -4.15
N THR A 98 11.56 -4.17 -4.53
CA THR A 98 10.54 -3.12 -4.42
C THR A 98 10.29 -2.40 -5.75
N VAL A 99 9.11 -1.79 -5.86
CA VAL A 99 8.79 -0.81 -6.91
C VAL A 99 8.63 0.55 -6.23
N SER A 100 9.47 1.52 -6.58
CA SER A 100 9.35 2.90 -6.15
C SER A 100 8.82 3.77 -7.29
N ILE A 101 7.82 4.61 -6.97
CA ILE A 101 7.22 5.57 -7.91
C ILE A 101 7.53 7.02 -7.53
N GLY A 102 8.52 7.26 -6.66
CA GLY A 102 8.85 8.59 -6.14
C GLY A 102 10.07 8.57 -5.23
N THR A 103 10.13 9.53 -4.32
CA THR A 103 11.11 9.61 -3.22
C THR A 103 10.38 10.10 -1.97
N PRO A 104 11.00 10.05 -0.78
CA PRO A 104 10.44 10.73 0.39
C PRO A 104 10.13 12.20 0.05
N ASP A 105 8.97 12.66 0.50
CA ASP A 105 8.42 14.01 0.28
C ASP A 105 8.10 14.36 -1.19
N HIS A 106 8.23 13.39 -2.11
CA HIS A 106 7.89 13.50 -3.53
C HIS A 106 7.14 12.24 -4.00
N GLU A 107 6.12 11.86 -3.25
CA GLU A 107 5.27 10.72 -3.55
C GLU A 107 4.37 10.98 -4.76
N ARG A 108 3.96 9.90 -5.42
CA ARG A 108 2.98 9.95 -6.50
C ARG A 108 1.75 9.15 -6.13
N GLN A 109 0.60 9.59 -6.65
CA GLN A 109 -0.64 8.84 -6.54
C GLN A 109 -0.72 7.77 -7.63
N ILE A 110 -1.23 6.59 -7.28
CA ILE A 110 -1.64 5.56 -8.24
C ILE A 110 -3.14 5.71 -8.47
N THR A 111 -3.53 6.10 -9.68
CA THR A 111 -4.94 6.36 -10.05
C THR A 111 -5.48 5.25 -10.95
N ASN A 112 -6.82 5.19 -11.11
CA ASN A 112 -7.50 4.17 -11.92
C ASN A 112 -7.28 2.73 -11.43
N LEU A 113 -7.08 2.55 -10.12
CA LEU A 113 -6.91 1.24 -9.49
C LEU A 113 -8.27 0.55 -9.28
N ALA A 114 -8.45 -0.59 -9.94
CA ALA A 114 -9.61 -1.47 -9.73
C ALA A 114 -9.65 -2.03 -8.28
N ASP A 115 -10.70 -2.74 -7.92
CA ASP A 115 -10.76 -3.38 -6.59
C ASP A 115 -9.82 -4.57 -6.55
N GLY A 116 -9.04 -4.67 -5.47
CA GLY A 116 -8.29 -5.89 -5.18
C GLY A 116 -9.23 -7.03 -4.82
N VAL A 117 -8.91 -8.23 -5.29
CA VAL A 117 -9.68 -9.47 -5.09
C VAL A 117 -8.85 -10.53 -4.37
N LEU A 118 -7.55 -10.62 -4.66
CA LEU A 118 -6.62 -11.55 -4.04
C LEU A 118 -5.93 -10.94 -2.81
N PRO A 119 -5.37 -11.76 -1.90
CA PRO A 119 -4.70 -11.28 -0.69
C PRO A 119 -3.51 -10.34 -0.92
N THR A 120 -2.90 -10.38 -2.11
CA THR A 120 -1.73 -9.57 -2.48
C THR A 120 -2.07 -8.43 -3.43
N ASP A 121 -3.35 -8.18 -3.70
CA ASP A 121 -3.77 -7.07 -4.55
C ASP A 121 -3.70 -5.75 -3.76
N ALA A 122 -3.41 -4.66 -4.48
CA ALA A 122 -3.47 -3.33 -3.89
C ALA A 122 -4.92 -2.94 -3.55
N VAL A 123 -5.10 -2.24 -2.44
CA VAL A 123 -6.40 -1.74 -1.97
C VAL A 123 -6.57 -0.30 -2.41
N ASN A 124 -7.69 0.01 -3.06
CA ASN A 124 -8.03 1.40 -3.41
C ASN A 124 -8.81 2.11 -2.26
N VAL A 125 -9.01 3.42 -2.39
CA VAL A 125 -9.65 4.24 -1.33
C VAL A 125 -11.11 3.85 -1.06
N ARG A 126 -11.87 3.38 -2.06
CA ARG A 126 -13.28 2.96 -1.84
C ARG A 126 -13.38 1.68 -1.01
N GLN A 127 -12.48 0.72 -1.20
CA GLN A 127 -12.40 -0.47 -0.34
C GLN A 127 -12.03 -0.09 1.10
N LEU A 128 -11.06 0.80 1.28
CA LEU A 128 -10.69 1.31 2.61
C LEU A 128 -11.87 2.03 3.28
N ASN A 129 -12.58 2.89 2.55
CA ASN A 129 -13.76 3.60 3.06
C ASN A 129 -14.90 2.64 3.44
N ALA A 130 -15.05 1.50 2.75
CA ALA A 130 -16.02 0.47 3.12
C ALA A 130 -15.67 -0.19 4.45
N VAL A 131 -14.38 -0.45 4.70
CA VAL A 131 -13.89 -0.96 6.00
C VAL A 131 -14.14 0.08 7.10
N ALA A 132 -13.75 1.34 6.88
CA ALA A 132 -13.96 2.43 7.84
C ALA A 132 -15.45 2.59 8.19
N ARG A 133 -16.34 2.57 7.18
CA ARG A 133 -17.80 2.62 7.37
C ARG A 133 -18.30 1.50 8.28
N ARG A 134 -17.90 0.25 8.02
CA ARG A 134 -18.29 -0.91 8.84
C ARG A 134 -17.75 -0.78 10.28
N ALA A 135 -16.51 -0.35 10.45
CA ALA A 135 -15.91 -0.16 11.75
C ALA A 135 -16.62 0.95 12.57
N TYR A 136 -16.79 2.14 11.99
CA TYR A 136 -17.40 3.28 12.69
C TYR A 136 -18.87 3.06 13.01
N SER A 137 -19.62 2.44 12.11
CA SER A 137 -21.01 2.05 12.36
C SER A 137 -21.13 0.98 13.47
N GLY A 138 -20.18 0.05 13.54
CA GLY A 138 -20.06 -0.90 14.66
C GLY A 138 -19.76 -0.23 16.01
N VAL A 139 -18.87 0.78 16.04
CA VAL A 139 -18.60 1.56 17.26
C VAL A 139 -19.85 2.33 17.71
N ALA A 140 -20.56 2.97 16.79
CA ALA A 140 -21.83 3.63 17.11
C ALA A 140 -22.85 2.62 17.70
N ALA A 141 -22.91 1.39 17.17
CA ALA A 141 -23.80 0.37 17.70
C ALA A 141 -23.37 -0.10 19.09
N ALA A 142 -22.06 -0.18 19.36
CA ALA A 142 -21.52 -0.48 20.69
C ALA A 142 -21.85 0.63 21.70
N THR A 143 -21.76 1.91 21.31
CA THR A 143 -22.18 3.02 22.19
C THR A 143 -23.69 3.05 22.42
N ALA A 144 -24.48 2.63 21.44
CA ALA A 144 -25.93 2.46 21.62
C ALA A 144 -26.24 1.37 22.67
N LEU A 145 -25.52 0.24 22.67
CA LEU A 145 -25.74 -0.86 23.62
C LEU A 145 -25.53 -0.46 25.08
N THR A 146 -24.61 0.46 25.36
CA THR A 146 -24.35 0.93 26.74
C THR A 146 -25.48 1.80 27.28
N MET A 147 -26.23 2.47 26.39
CA MET A 147 -27.33 3.37 26.76
C MET A 147 -28.68 2.67 26.98
N ILE A 148 -28.75 1.35 26.80
CA ILE A 148 -29.97 0.58 27.14
C ILE A 148 -30.19 0.68 28.67
N PRO A 149 -31.38 1.08 29.16
CA PRO A 149 -31.65 1.17 30.59
C PRO A 149 -31.52 -0.17 31.33
N ASP A 150 -31.11 -0.10 32.59
CA ASP A 150 -31.10 -1.26 33.49
C ASP A 150 -32.47 -1.49 34.15
N VAL A 151 -32.67 -2.69 34.71
CA VAL A 151 -33.90 -3.02 35.45
C VAL A 151 -34.03 -2.21 36.75
N ASP A 152 -35.18 -1.55 36.89
CA ASP A 152 -35.57 -0.73 38.05
C ASP A 152 -35.67 -1.55 39.36
N PRO A 153 -35.50 -0.93 40.54
CA PRO A 153 -35.73 -1.58 41.84
C PRO A 153 -37.13 -2.24 41.94
N GLY A 154 -37.21 -3.42 42.54
CA GLY A 154 -38.45 -4.19 42.67
C GLY A 154 -39.00 -4.82 41.38
N LYS A 155 -38.40 -4.57 40.21
CA LYS A 155 -38.74 -5.23 38.93
C LYS A 155 -37.74 -6.34 38.56
N THR A 156 -38.20 -7.32 37.78
CA THR A 156 -37.40 -8.50 37.39
C THR A 156 -36.80 -8.36 35.99
N ILE A 157 -37.47 -7.65 35.08
CA ILE A 157 -37.06 -7.48 33.68
C ILE A 157 -37.27 -6.02 33.28
N ALA A 158 -36.34 -5.47 32.52
CA ALA A 158 -36.52 -4.27 31.72
C ALA A 158 -36.10 -4.55 30.27
N VAL A 159 -36.84 -3.99 29.32
CA VAL A 159 -36.49 -3.97 27.90
C VAL A 159 -36.35 -2.51 27.51
N GLY A 160 -35.34 -2.18 26.71
CA GLY A 160 -35.10 -0.80 26.37
C GLY A 160 -34.36 -0.61 25.06
N MET A 161 -34.25 0.65 24.69
CA MET A 161 -33.55 1.13 23.51
C MET A 161 -32.37 1.99 23.95
N GLY A 162 -31.28 1.88 23.21
CA GLY A 162 -30.17 2.83 23.28
C GLY A 162 -29.87 3.39 21.90
N PHE A 163 -29.33 4.60 21.87
CA PHE A 163 -28.89 5.26 20.64
C PHE A 163 -27.44 5.69 20.81
N GLY A 164 -26.67 5.58 19.75
CA GLY A 164 -25.24 5.84 19.76
C GLY A 164 -24.81 6.52 18.47
N SER A 165 -23.76 7.33 18.57
CA SER A 165 -23.13 7.91 17.40
C SER A 165 -21.61 7.88 17.53
N TYR A 166 -20.91 7.86 16.39
CA TYR A 166 -19.46 7.93 16.31
C TYR A 166 -19.02 8.50 14.97
N LEU A 167 -18.28 9.61 14.97
CA LEU A 167 -17.74 10.27 13.76
C LEU A 167 -18.77 10.43 12.62
N GLY A 168 -19.99 10.85 12.94
CA GLY A 168 -21.08 11.06 11.98
C GLY A 168 -21.89 9.81 11.64
N TYR A 169 -21.52 8.62 12.13
CA TYR A 169 -22.32 7.40 12.03
C TYR A 169 -23.27 7.30 13.21
N GLN A 170 -24.49 6.82 12.96
CA GLN A 170 -25.52 6.63 13.97
C GLN A 170 -25.93 5.16 14.03
N ALA A 171 -26.34 4.72 15.20
CA ALA A 171 -26.83 3.38 15.45
C ALA A 171 -27.88 3.36 16.56
N GLY A 172 -28.73 2.35 16.53
CA GLY A 172 -29.65 2.03 17.61
C GLY A 172 -29.30 0.67 18.21
N ALA A 173 -29.79 0.41 19.42
CA ALA A 173 -29.72 -0.88 20.06
C ALA A 173 -30.99 -1.18 20.84
N PHE A 174 -31.34 -2.46 20.93
CA PHE A 174 -32.42 -2.99 21.75
C PHE A 174 -31.79 -4.03 22.68
N GLY A 175 -32.30 -4.14 23.90
CA GLY A 175 -31.84 -5.18 24.80
C GLY A 175 -32.72 -5.33 26.01
N ALA A 176 -32.38 -6.34 26.80
CA ALA A 176 -33.06 -6.67 28.02
C ALA A 176 -32.06 -6.72 29.18
N SER A 177 -32.45 -6.18 30.32
CA SER A 177 -31.77 -6.30 31.60
C SER A 177 -32.66 -7.12 32.54
N VAL A 178 -32.10 -8.16 33.16
CA VAL A 178 -32.81 -9.11 34.03
C VAL A 178 -32.16 -9.11 35.40
N ARG A 179 -32.96 -8.97 36.45
CA ARG A 179 -32.52 -9.14 37.84
C ARG A 179 -32.72 -10.60 38.24
N ILE A 180 -31.63 -11.29 38.55
CA ILE A 180 -31.66 -12.68 39.04
C ILE A 180 -31.81 -12.72 40.56
N ARG A 181 -31.11 -11.82 41.25
CA ARG A 181 -31.19 -11.58 42.71
C ARG A 181 -31.11 -10.09 42.96
N GLU A 182 -31.43 -9.62 44.17
CA GLU A 182 -31.37 -8.18 44.52
C GLU A 182 -30.03 -7.53 44.13
N ASN A 183 -28.94 -8.28 44.30
CA ASN A 183 -27.59 -7.88 44.00
C ASN A 183 -27.02 -8.38 42.66
N LEU A 184 -27.73 -9.18 41.87
CA LEU A 184 -27.21 -9.77 40.64
C LEU A 184 -28.11 -9.41 39.45
N LYS A 185 -27.54 -8.71 38.47
CA LYS A 185 -28.20 -8.36 37.20
C LYS A 185 -27.44 -8.94 36.01
N MET A 186 -28.16 -9.26 34.96
CA MET A 186 -27.62 -9.63 33.65
C MET A 186 -28.24 -8.76 32.57
N LYS A 187 -27.48 -8.47 31.52
CA LYS A 187 -27.92 -7.65 30.40
C LYS A 187 -27.53 -8.33 29.10
N ILE A 188 -28.41 -8.26 28.12
CA ILE A 188 -28.16 -8.68 26.74
C ILE A 188 -28.68 -7.60 25.80
N GLY A 189 -28.03 -7.42 24.66
CA GLY A 189 -28.51 -6.48 23.65
C GLY A 189 -27.94 -6.74 22.28
N ALA A 190 -28.65 -6.24 21.27
CA ALA A 190 -28.23 -6.21 19.89
C ALA A 190 -28.31 -4.78 19.35
N GLY A 191 -27.26 -4.32 18.69
CA GLY A 191 -27.16 -3.05 18.01
C GLY A 191 -27.30 -3.20 16.49
N TRP A 192 -27.92 -2.22 15.84
CA TRP A 192 -27.98 -2.10 14.39
C TRP A 192 -27.49 -0.72 13.94
N SER A 193 -26.86 -0.71 12.78
CA SER A 193 -26.39 0.50 12.10
C SER A 193 -26.55 0.33 10.59
N SER A 194 -26.23 1.36 9.82
CA SER A 194 -26.33 1.32 8.35
C SER A 194 -25.38 0.32 7.66
N ALA A 195 -24.36 -0.19 8.36
CA ALA A 195 -23.37 -1.08 7.76
C ALA A 195 -22.93 -2.28 8.62
N ALA A 196 -23.44 -2.40 9.85
CA ALA A 196 -23.09 -3.50 10.76
C ALA A 196 -24.18 -3.78 11.80
N THR A 197 -24.24 -5.03 12.26
CA THR A 197 -24.97 -5.45 13.47
C THR A 197 -23.97 -5.88 14.53
N THR A 198 -24.27 -5.59 15.79
CA THR A 198 -23.44 -5.97 16.94
C THR A 198 -24.32 -6.61 18.01
N TRP A 199 -23.72 -7.41 18.89
CA TRP A 199 -24.41 -7.93 20.07
C TRP A 199 -23.46 -7.93 21.26
N GLY A 200 -24.03 -7.89 22.45
CA GLY A 200 -23.26 -7.94 23.69
C GLY A 200 -24.10 -8.49 24.83
N ALA A 201 -23.41 -9.04 25.82
CA ALA A 201 -23.98 -9.48 27.07
C ALA A 201 -23.06 -9.11 28.22
N GLY A 202 -23.62 -8.90 29.42
CA GLY A 202 -22.87 -8.57 30.62
C GLY A 202 -23.62 -8.97 31.88
N ALA A 203 -22.90 -9.03 33.00
CA ALA A 203 -23.47 -9.24 34.32
C ALA A 203 -22.86 -8.24 35.30
N SER A 204 -23.63 -7.82 36.29
CA SER A 204 -23.16 -6.95 37.36
C SER A 204 -23.61 -7.47 38.72
N TYR A 205 -22.74 -7.28 39.73
CA TYR A 205 -22.99 -7.67 41.11
C TYR A 205 -22.74 -6.47 42.03
N SER A 206 -23.57 -6.29 43.06
CA SER A 206 -23.46 -5.20 44.05
C SER A 206 -23.42 -5.75 45.47
N TRP A 207 -22.61 -5.19 46.37
CA TRP A 207 -22.51 -5.59 47.78
C TRP A 207 -22.99 -4.49 48.71
#